data_AF-B4G5T5-F1
#
_entry.id   AF-B4G5T5-F1
#
_cell.length_a   1.000
_cell.length_b   1.000
_cell.length_c   1.000
_cell.angle_alpha   90.00
_cell.angle_beta   90.00
_cell.angle_gamma   90.00
#
_symmetry.space_group_name_H-M   'P 1'
#
loop_
_entity.id
_entity.type
_entity.pdbx_description
1 polymer ?
#
loop_
_entity_poly.entity_id
_entity_poly.type
_entity_poly.pdbx_seq_one_letter_code
_entity_poly.pdbx_strand_id
1 'polypeptide(L)'
;VASNEGNSSAAGSGAESAALFSKLRSFSIGSGPNSPQRVVSNLRGFLTHRLSNITPSDTGWRDSILSIPKKWLSTAESVDEFGFPDTLPKIPVPPLEETMADYVRALEPITTPAQLEHTKELIRQFTAPQALGGRLHQYLLDKREVEDNWAYYYWLNDMYMNVRIPLPINSNPGMVFPPRRFKTVHDVAHFAARLLDGILAHKEMLDSGELPLERAASREKNQPLCMAQYYRLLGSCRRPGVERDSQYLPSRERTTDEDRHVVVICRNQMYCVVLQASDRGKLSESEIASQILYVLSDAPCLQAKPVPVGLLTAEPRTRWARDREALQADERNQRNLELIETAQVVLCLDEPLGGNFNARGFSGATPTMHKAGDRDETNMAHEMIHGGGSDYNSGNRWFDKTMQLIICTDGTWGLCYEHSTSEGIAVVQLLEKIYKNIVDHPDEDNGLPQHHLPPPERLEWHVEGPQLQLRFGQAAKSVGQGHR
;
A
#
# COMPACT_ATOMS: atom_id res chain seq x y z
N VAL A 1 -5.64 -48.97 20.38
CA VAL A 1 -6.61 -49.06 21.50
C VAL A 1 -6.25 -47.98 22.49
N ALA A 2 -7.25 -47.26 22.97
CA ALA A 2 -7.14 -46.02 23.72
C ALA A 2 -6.37 -46.14 25.06
N SER A 3 -5.85 -44.99 25.49
CA SER A 3 -5.80 -44.48 26.88
C SER A 3 -5.63 -45.46 28.04
N ASN A 4 -4.60 -45.27 28.87
CA ASN A 4 -4.79 -44.75 30.23
C ASN A 4 -3.46 -44.46 30.96
N GLU A 5 -3.54 -43.41 31.78
CA GLU A 5 -2.95 -43.14 33.10
C GLU A 5 -2.26 -44.34 33.78
N GLY A 6 -1.22 -44.24 34.60
CA GLY A 6 -0.66 -43.14 35.37
C GLY A 6 0.00 -43.74 36.63
N ASN A 7 1.10 -43.14 37.07
CA ASN A 7 1.70 -43.16 38.42
C ASN A 7 2.18 -44.45 39.12
N SER A 8 3.44 -44.38 39.59
CA SER A 8 3.85 -44.59 40.99
C SER A 8 5.25 -43.95 41.16
N SER A 9 5.41 -42.85 41.92
CA SER A 9 5.59 -42.72 43.39
C SER A 9 6.94 -43.30 43.87
N ALA A 10 7.75 -42.73 44.76
CA ALA A 10 7.70 -41.67 45.79
C ALA A 10 9.18 -41.43 46.23
N ALA A 11 9.64 -40.56 47.14
CA ALA A 11 9.10 -39.55 48.06
C ALA A 11 10.31 -38.76 48.63
N GLY A 12 10.09 -37.55 49.16
CA GLY A 12 11.03 -36.89 50.09
C GLY A 12 10.93 -35.35 50.17
N SER A 13 10.05 -34.87 51.08
CA SER A 13 9.98 -33.57 51.82
C SER A 13 11.17 -32.59 51.73
N GLY A 14 11.06 -31.25 51.80
CA GLY A 14 9.97 -30.35 52.20
C GLY A 14 10.55 -29.15 52.99
N ALA A 15 10.09 -27.93 52.65
CA ALA A 15 10.14 -26.67 53.41
C ALA A 15 11.46 -25.85 53.49
N GLU A 16 11.60 -24.82 52.63
CA GLU A 16 12.14 -23.47 52.94
C GLU A 16 12.17 -22.59 51.65
N SER A 17 11.16 -21.72 51.44
CA SER A 17 11.25 -20.50 50.60
C SER A 17 9.95 -19.69 50.50
N ALA A 18 8.99 -19.89 51.40
CA ALA A 18 7.85 -18.99 51.56
C ALA A 18 8.21 -17.82 52.51
N ALA A 19 9.08 -16.90 52.08
CA ALA A 19 9.43 -15.72 52.89
C ALA A 19 9.85 -14.45 52.10
N LEU A 20 9.73 -14.39 50.77
CA LEU A 20 10.13 -13.19 50.01
C LEU A 20 8.99 -12.43 49.29
N PHE A 21 7.74 -12.87 49.43
CA PHE A 21 6.55 -12.24 48.83
C PHE A 21 5.60 -11.69 49.89
N SER A 22 6.03 -10.69 50.67
CA SER A 22 5.13 -9.86 51.48
C SER A 22 5.91 -8.73 52.16
N LYS A 23 6.10 -7.61 51.46
CA LYS A 23 6.10 -6.24 52.01
C LYS A 23 6.66 -5.28 50.97
N LEU A 24 5.76 -4.53 50.34
CA LEU A 24 5.85 -3.11 49.95
C LEU A 24 5.03 -2.83 48.68
N ARG A 25 3.73 -3.16 48.75
CA ARG A 25 2.70 -2.24 48.26
C ARG A 25 2.29 -1.35 49.43
N SER A 26 2.68 -0.08 49.40
CA SER A 26 1.91 1.07 49.91
C SER A 26 2.81 2.29 49.91
N PHE A 27 2.71 3.11 48.86
CA PHE A 27 2.51 4.56 48.95
C PHE A 27 2.04 5.02 47.57
N SER A 28 0.95 5.78 47.56
CA SER A 28 0.23 6.25 46.37
C SER A 28 0.36 7.77 46.26
N ILE A 29 0.38 8.25 45.02
CA ILE A 29 0.02 9.59 44.52
C ILE A 29 1.07 10.73 44.67
N GLY A 30 1.51 11.24 43.51
CA GLY A 30 2.28 12.50 43.37
C GLY A 30 2.80 12.78 41.95
N SER A 31 1.97 13.42 41.12
CA SER A 31 2.24 14.31 39.95
C SER A 31 3.68 14.56 39.41
N GLY A 32 3.87 14.46 38.08
CA GLY A 32 4.81 15.27 37.28
C GLY A 32 5.93 14.53 36.51
N PRO A 33 6.34 14.97 35.29
CA PRO A 33 7.09 14.15 34.32
C PRO A 33 8.60 14.23 34.51
N ASN A 34 9.32 13.12 34.32
CA ASN A 34 10.78 13.13 34.19
C ASN A 34 11.27 12.12 33.13
N SER A 35 11.97 12.66 32.13
CA SER A 35 12.47 12.03 30.90
C SER A 35 13.68 11.09 31.11
N PRO A 36 13.93 10.11 30.22
CA PRO A 36 15.03 9.13 30.31
C PRO A 36 16.45 9.65 29.96
N GLN A 37 16.68 10.97 29.86
CA GLN A 37 17.96 11.52 29.39
C GLN A 37 19.06 11.61 30.45
N ARG A 38 18.78 11.31 31.73
CA ARG A 38 19.74 11.50 32.84
C ARG A 38 20.55 10.28 33.27
N VAL A 39 20.30 9.10 32.71
CA VAL A 39 21.06 7.87 33.05
C VAL A 39 22.27 7.67 32.11
N VAL A 40 22.24 8.26 30.91
CA VAL A 40 23.31 8.10 29.89
C VAL A 40 24.53 8.99 30.14
N SER A 41 24.42 10.07 30.92
CA SER A 41 25.56 10.97 31.19
C SER A 41 26.58 10.40 32.17
N ASN A 42 26.20 9.45 33.04
CA ASN A 42 27.07 8.96 34.11
C ASN A 42 27.96 7.76 33.71
N LEU A 43 27.68 7.10 32.57
CA LEU A 43 28.54 6.03 32.05
C LEU A 43 29.68 6.54 31.15
N ARG A 44 29.52 7.72 30.52
CA ARG A 44 30.53 8.32 29.63
C ARG A 44 31.74 8.91 30.38
N GLY A 45 31.52 9.40 31.61
CA GLY A 45 32.57 9.96 32.47
C GLY A 45 33.44 8.92 33.19
N PHE A 46 32.94 7.70 33.37
CA PHE A 46 33.69 6.64 34.07
C PHE A 46 34.70 5.92 33.16
N LEU A 47 34.45 5.90 31.86
CA LEU A 47 35.33 5.25 30.86
C LEU A 47 36.46 6.13 30.34
N THR A 48 36.41 7.45 30.54
CA THR A 48 37.41 8.40 30.04
C THR A 48 38.62 8.58 30.95
N HIS A 49 38.57 8.11 32.21
CA HIS A 49 39.63 8.37 33.20
C HIS A 49 40.59 7.19 33.48
N ARG A 50 40.54 6.10 32.71
CA ARG A 50 41.39 4.91 32.91
C ARG A 50 42.18 4.41 31.69
N LEU A 51 42.25 5.17 30.60
CA LEU A 51 42.94 4.75 29.37
C LEU A 51 44.11 5.66 28.95
N SER A 52 44.77 6.33 29.89
CA SER A 52 45.93 7.19 29.59
C SER A 52 47.29 6.58 29.92
N ASN A 53 47.42 5.26 30.08
CA ASN A 53 48.73 4.60 30.23
C ASN A 53 48.63 3.16 29.72
N ILE A 54 49.22 2.84 28.57
CA ILE A 54 49.85 1.56 28.18
C ILE A 54 50.43 1.72 26.76
N THR A 55 51.74 1.49 26.63
CA THR A 55 52.52 1.43 25.38
C THR A 55 52.41 0.05 24.69
N PRO A 56 52.81 -0.10 23.40
CA PRO A 56 52.30 -1.16 22.53
C PRO A 56 53.19 -2.39 22.46
N SER A 57 52.69 -3.53 22.95
CA SER A 57 53.10 -4.87 22.50
C SER A 57 52.13 -5.91 23.05
N ASP A 58 51.19 -6.38 22.21
CA ASP A 58 50.81 -7.79 22.06
C ASP A 58 49.47 -7.90 21.33
N THR A 59 49.55 -8.41 20.10
CA THR A 59 48.41 -8.84 19.29
C THR A 59 47.91 -10.18 19.83
N GLY A 60 46.90 -10.16 20.71
CA GLY A 60 46.34 -11.41 21.25
C GLY A 60 44.94 -11.35 21.84
N TRP A 61 44.26 -10.19 21.88
CA TRP A 61 42.97 -10.05 22.58
C TRP A 61 41.78 -9.69 21.68
N ARG A 62 42.01 -9.36 20.40
CA ARG A 62 40.93 -8.96 19.48
C ARG A 62 40.07 -10.12 18.97
N ASP A 63 40.53 -11.35 19.07
CA ASP A 63 39.80 -12.53 18.58
C ASP A 63 38.87 -13.18 19.63
N SER A 64 38.83 -12.66 20.86
CA SER A 64 38.06 -13.26 21.97
C SER A 64 36.73 -12.55 22.30
N ILE A 65 36.48 -11.36 21.73
CA ILE A 65 35.22 -10.62 21.94
C ILE A 65 34.14 -10.99 20.89
N LEU A 66 34.53 -11.61 19.77
CA LEU A 66 33.63 -11.95 18.66
C LEU A 66 33.01 -13.36 18.76
N SER A 67 33.26 -14.13 19.82
CA SER A 67 32.83 -15.53 19.93
C SER A 67 31.74 -15.81 20.98
N ILE A 68 31.11 -14.79 21.56
CA ILE A 68 29.98 -15.01 22.49
C ILE A 68 28.66 -15.10 21.69
N PRO A 69 27.87 -16.18 21.83
CA PRO A 69 26.58 -16.29 21.16
C PRO A 69 25.63 -15.19 21.64
N LYS A 70 25.13 -14.36 20.71
CA LYS A 70 24.10 -13.30 20.89
C LYS A 70 22.74 -13.81 21.40
N LYS A 71 22.66 -14.98 22.04
CA LYS A 71 21.39 -15.66 22.33
C LYS A 71 20.77 -15.36 23.69
N TRP A 72 21.35 -14.48 24.52
CA TRP A 72 20.94 -14.41 25.92
C TRP A 72 20.86 -13.03 26.60
N LEU A 73 20.78 -11.93 25.84
CA LEU A 73 20.51 -10.60 26.42
C LEU A 73 19.67 -9.72 25.48
N SER A 74 18.35 -9.93 25.48
CA SER A 74 17.34 -8.85 25.47
C SER A 74 15.94 -9.48 25.42
N THR A 75 15.25 -9.51 26.56
CA THR A 75 13.82 -9.87 26.66
C THR A 75 12.96 -8.61 26.81
N ALA A 76 13.25 -7.61 25.99
CA ALA A 76 12.34 -6.55 25.58
C ALA A 76 12.91 -5.93 24.29
N GLU A 77 12.44 -6.38 23.13
CA GLU A 77 12.73 -5.68 21.87
C GLU A 77 12.09 -4.30 22.00
N SER A 78 12.90 -3.25 22.01
CA SER A 78 12.39 -1.89 21.93
C SER A 78 11.73 -1.74 20.56
N VAL A 79 10.55 -1.14 20.55
CA VAL A 79 9.73 -1.01 19.36
C VAL A 79 9.53 0.46 19.05
N ASP A 80 9.51 0.79 17.75
CA ASP A 80 9.17 2.12 17.28
C ASP A 80 7.70 2.46 17.60
N GLU A 81 7.27 3.66 17.23
CA GLU A 81 5.91 4.16 17.46
C GLU A 81 4.80 3.28 16.83
N PHE A 82 5.17 2.36 15.95
CA PHE A 82 4.29 1.43 15.23
C PHE A 82 4.37 -0.01 15.76
N GLY A 83 5.11 -0.26 16.85
CA GLY A 83 5.27 -1.61 17.41
C GLY A 83 6.28 -2.47 16.65
N PHE A 84 7.10 -1.89 15.77
CA PHE A 84 8.13 -2.63 15.03
C PHE A 84 9.46 -2.61 15.76
N PRO A 85 10.27 -3.69 15.70
CA PRO A 85 11.57 -3.72 16.36
C PRO A 85 12.44 -2.51 15.94
N ASP A 86 13.03 -1.81 16.91
CA ASP A 86 13.84 -0.59 16.75
C ASP A 86 15.01 -0.70 15.74
N THR A 87 15.34 -1.90 15.28
CA THR A 87 16.47 -2.10 14.36
C THR A 87 16.13 -3.08 13.24
N LEU A 88 15.31 -2.64 12.28
CA LEU A 88 15.44 -3.14 10.91
C LEU A 88 16.81 -2.72 10.36
N PRO A 89 17.53 -3.59 9.64
CA PRO A 89 18.82 -3.22 9.07
C PRO A 89 18.63 -2.13 8.01
N LYS A 90 19.44 -1.06 8.08
CA LYS A 90 19.52 -0.06 7.00
C LYS A 90 19.92 -0.73 5.69
N ILE A 91 19.35 -0.27 4.58
CA ILE A 91 19.73 -0.72 3.23
C ILE A 91 21.26 -0.59 3.07
N PRO A 92 21.98 -1.67 2.71
CA PRO A 92 23.42 -1.62 2.54
C PRO A 92 23.81 -0.80 1.31
N VAL A 93 25.05 -0.30 1.29
CA VAL A 93 25.72 0.17 0.07
C VAL A 93 26.72 -0.92 -0.31
N PRO A 94 26.48 -1.69 -1.39
CA PRO A 94 27.39 -2.77 -1.79
C PRO A 94 28.77 -2.23 -2.21
N PRO A 95 29.85 -3.02 -2.08
CA PRO A 95 31.17 -2.62 -2.54
C PRO A 95 31.15 -2.21 -4.02
N LEU A 96 31.89 -1.15 -4.36
CA LEU A 96 31.93 -0.61 -5.71
C LEU A 96 32.45 -1.65 -6.71
N GLU A 97 33.54 -2.33 -6.38
CA GLU A 97 34.20 -3.31 -7.24
C GLU A 97 33.31 -4.52 -7.51
N GLU A 98 32.60 -5.01 -6.48
CA GLU A 98 31.62 -6.10 -6.61
C GLU A 98 30.46 -5.68 -7.52
N THR A 99 29.89 -4.50 -7.28
CA THR A 99 28.79 -3.96 -8.11
C THR A 99 29.20 -3.84 -9.58
N MET A 100 30.42 -3.37 -9.86
CA MET A 100 30.92 -3.25 -11.23
C MET A 100 31.17 -4.61 -11.88
N ALA A 101 31.69 -5.59 -11.13
CA ALA A 101 31.88 -6.95 -11.63
C ALA A 101 30.53 -7.62 -11.96
N ASP A 102 29.53 -7.42 -11.11
CA ASP A 102 28.17 -7.94 -11.29
C ASP A 102 27.50 -7.30 -12.51
N TYR A 103 27.69 -5.99 -12.69
CA TYR A 103 27.20 -5.26 -13.86
C TYR A 103 27.76 -5.82 -15.17
N VAL A 104 29.08 -6.09 -15.23
CA VAL A 104 29.69 -6.73 -16.41
C VAL A 104 29.09 -8.12 -16.67
N ARG A 105 28.93 -8.95 -15.64
CA ARG A 105 28.32 -10.29 -15.79
C ARG A 105 26.87 -10.22 -16.28
N ALA A 106 26.11 -9.23 -15.84
CA ALA A 106 24.73 -9.01 -16.30
C ALA A 106 24.67 -8.54 -17.76
N LEU A 107 25.67 -7.80 -18.24
CA LEU A 107 25.73 -7.30 -19.61
C LEU A 107 26.25 -8.33 -20.62
N GLU A 108 27.10 -9.26 -20.20
CA GLU A 108 27.70 -10.28 -21.06
C GLU A 108 26.69 -11.01 -21.97
N PRO A 109 25.52 -11.51 -21.49
CA PRO A 109 24.56 -12.21 -22.35
C PRO A 109 23.75 -11.30 -23.28
N ILE A 110 23.78 -9.97 -23.10
CA ILE A 110 22.92 -9.02 -23.84
C ILE A 110 23.70 -7.99 -24.66
N THR A 111 25.02 -8.10 -24.72
CA THR A 111 25.88 -7.18 -25.46
C THR A 111 26.79 -7.91 -26.44
N THR A 112 27.21 -7.22 -27.49
CA THR A 112 28.26 -7.73 -28.38
C THR A 112 29.63 -7.67 -27.69
N PRO A 113 30.61 -8.50 -28.11
CA PRO A 113 31.96 -8.46 -27.51
C PRO A 113 32.60 -7.06 -27.54
N ALA A 114 32.43 -6.31 -28.63
CA ALA A 114 32.97 -4.96 -28.76
C ALA A 114 32.32 -3.96 -27.76
N GLN A 115 31.00 -4.05 -27.55
CA GLN A 115 30.29 -3.22 -26.57
C GLN A 115 30.67 -3.57 -25.13
N LEU A 116 30.85 -4.87 -24.84
CA LEU A 116 31.26 -5.34 -23.53
C LEU A 116 32.68 -4.85 -23.20
N GLU A 117 33.63 -4.97 -24.13
CA GLU A 117 35.00 -4.47 -23.94
C GLU A 117 35.03 -2.95 -23.77
N HIS A 118 34.23 -2.21 -24.54
CA HIS A 118 34.09 -0.77 -24.34
C HIS A 118 33.57 -0.44 -22.94
N THR A 119 32.54 -1.15 -22.47
CA THR A 119 31.97 -0.98 -21.13
C THR A 119 33.00 -1.29 -20.04
N LYS A 120 33.78 -2.36 -20.19
CA LYS A 120 34.85 -2.71 -19.23
C LYS A 120 35.90 -1.61 -19.13
N GLU A 121 36.28 -0.98 -20.26
CA GLU A 121 37.22 0.15 -20.24
C GLU A 121 36.63 1.37 -19.53
N LEU A 122 35.36 1.70 -19.74
CA LEU A 122 34.67 2.76 -19.00
C LEU A 122 34.62 2.48 -17.50
N ILE A 123 34.34 1.24 -17.10
CA ILE A 123 34.36 0.82 -15.70
C ILE A 123 35.76 0.97 -15.11
N ARG A 124 36.81 0.56 -15.83
CA ARG A 124 38.20 0.72 -15.39
C ARG A 124 38.56 2.20 -15.16
N GLN A 125 38.07 3.10 -16.00
CA GLN A 125 38.25 4.55 -15.83
C GLN A 125 37.44 5.08 -14.64
N PHE A 126 36.21 4.59 -14.45
CA PHE A 126 35.33 4.99 -13.36
C PHE A 126 35.86 4.56 -11.99
N THR A 127 36.48 3.38 -11.89
CA THR A 127 37.02 2.80 -10.65
C THR A 127 38.51 3.08 -10.43
N ALA A 128 39.18 3.81 -11.32
CA ALA A 128 40.58 4.16 -11.16
C ALA A 128 40.82 4.97 -9.85
N PRO A 129 42.02 4.89 -9.25
CA PRO A 129 42.34 5.69 -8.08
C PRO A 129 42.05 7.18 -8.31
N GLN A 130 41.37 7.83 -7.38
CA GLN A 130 40.94 9.24 -7.45
C GLN A 130 39.91 9.58 -8.54
N ALA A 131 39.37 8.59 -9.25
CA ALA A 131 38.28 8.78 -10.21
C ALA A 131 36.93 9.02 -9.50
N LEU A 132 35.91 9.26 -10.32
CA LEU A 132 34.57 9.62 -9.84
C LEU A 132 33.92 8.50 -9.02
N GLY A 133 34.14 7.22 -9.36
CA GLY A 133 33.48 6.09 -8.71
C GLY A 133 33.75 6.01 -7.21
N GLY A 134 35.01 6.14 -6.79
CA GLY A 134 35.36 6.13 -5.36
C GLY A 134 34.73 7.30 -4.60
N ARG A 135 34.65 8.49 -5.21
CA ARG A 135 34.03 9.68 -4.61
C ARG A 135 32.52 9.52 -4.45
N LEU A 136 31.83 8.96 -5.46
CA LEU A 136 30.40 8.70 -5.39
C LEU A 136 30.07 7.58 -4.40
N HIS A 137 30.91 6.53 -4.33
CA HIS A 137 30.73 5.46 -3.36
C HIS A 137 30.86 5.98 -1.92
N GLN A 138 31.87 6.80 -1.62
CA GLN A 138 31.98 7.44 -0.31
C GLN A 138 30.77 8.32 0.02
N TYR A 139 30.27 9.10 -0.94
CA TYR A 139 29.06 9.89 -0.75
C TYR A 139 27.83 9.02 -0.39
N LEU A 140 27.66 7.85 -1.03
CA LEU A 140 26.58 6.92 -0.68
C LEU A 140 26.75 6.32 0.73
N LEU A 141 27.98 6.01 1.13
CA LEU A 141 28.28 5.56 2.50
C LEU A 141 27.91 6.63 3.53
N ASP A 142 28.33 7.89 3.30
CA ASP A 142 28.02 9.01 4.18
C ASP A 142 26.49 9.24 4.25
N LYS A 143 25.80 9.15 3.12
CA LYS A 143 24.34 9.27 3.04
C LYS A 143 23.62 8.15 3.81
N ARG A 144 24.11 6.91 3.73
CA ARG A 144 23.57 5.76 4.49
C ARG A 144 23.67 5.97 5.99
N GLU A 145 24.74 6.59 6.49
CA GLU A 145 24.88 6.86 7.93
C GLU A 145 23.84 7.87 8.41
N VAL A 146 23.55 8.90 7.62
CA VAL A 146 22.61 9.98 7.96
C VAL A 146 21.14 9.58 7.81
N GLU A 147 20.80 8.82 6.76
CA GLU A 147 19.40 8.53 6.39
C GLU A 147 18.98 7.11 6.80
N ASP A 148 17.69 6.90 7.06
CA ASP A 148 17.14 5.55 7.35
C ASP A 148 17.21 4.65 6.11
N ASN A 149 16.97 5.23 4.93
CA ASN A 149 17.09 4.57 3.65
C ASN A 149 17.61 5.56 2.59
N TRP A 150 18.91 5.48 2.30
CA TRP A 150 19.59 6.35 1.34
C TRP A 150 19.04 6.26 -0.09
N ALA A 151 18.39 5.15 -0.46
CA ALA A 151 17.94 4.87 -1.81
C ALA A 151 16.46 5.25 -2.05
N TYR A 152 15.67 5.45 -0.99
CA TYR A 152 14.21 5.53 -1.11
C TYR A 152 13.74 6.62 -2.06
N TYR A 153 14.21 7.87 -1.91
CA TYR A 153 13.80 8.96 -2.78
C TYR A 153 14.45 8.92 -4.15
N TYR A 154 15.59 8.26 -4.33
CA TYR A 154 16.14 8.01 -5.66
C TYR A 154 15.24 7.04 -6.42
N TRP A 155 14.91 5.89 -5.81
CA TRP A 155 14.02 4.91 -6.40
C TRP A 155 12.61 5.47 -6.64
N LEU A 156 11.98 6.09 -5.63
CA LEU A 156 10.60 6.60 -5.75
C LEU A 156 10.48 7.64 -6.88
N ASN A 157 11.46 8.55 -6.97
CA ASN A 157 11.41 9.59 -7.98
C ASN A 157 11.72 9.06 -9.37
N ASP A 158 12.77 8.23 -9.51
CA ASP A 158 13.19 7.68 -10.80
C ASP A 158 12.15 6.70 -11.36
N MET A 159 11.66 5.77 -10.53
CA MET A 159 10.72 4.73 -10.92
C MET A 159 9.29 5.26 -11.14
N TYR A 160 8.86 6.29 -10.38
CA TYR A 160 7.47 6.75 -10.41
C TYR A 160 7.31 8.25 -10.61
N MET A 161 7.79 9.10 -9.70
CA MET A 161 7.35 10.51 -9.66
C MET A 161 7.80 11.32 -10.89
N ASN A 162 8.97 10.99 -11.46
CA ASN A 162 9.51 11.63 -12.66
C ASN A 162 8.95 11.03 -13.96
N VAL A 163 8.27 9.87 -13.89
CA VAL A 163 7.69 9.21 -15.07
C VAL A 163 6.45 9.99 -15.53
N ARG A 164 6.45 10.41 -16.81
CA ARG A 164 5.44 11.32 -17.36
C ARG A 164 4.39 10.66 -18.26
N ILE A 165 4.55 9.36 -18.55
CA ILE A 165 3.57 8.57 -19.31
C ILE A 165 2.33 8.27 -18.46
N PRO A 166 1.17 7.97 -19.07
CA PRO A 166 -0.07 7.64 -18.35
C PRO A 166 0.08 6.54 -17.30
N LEU A 167 -0.65 6.64 -16.19
CA LEU A 167 -0.68 5.60 -15.15
C LEU A 167 -1.31 4.26 -15.60
N PRO A 168 -2.53 4.21 -16.18
CA PRO A 168 -3.10 2.94 -16.61
C PRO A 168 -2.19 2.26 -17.64
N ILE A 169 -2.10 0.93 -17.55
CA ILE A 169 -1.22 0.07 -18.36
C ILE A 169 0.27 0.21 -18.01
N ASN A 170 0.80 1.43 -17.94
CA ASN A 170 2.26 1.64 -17.85
C ASN A 170 2.80 1.60 -16.42
N SER A 171 1.97 1.91 -15.42
CA SER A 171 2.39 1.97 -14.01
C SER A 171 1.43 1.22 -13.09
N ASN A 172 0.13 1.48 -13.21
CA ASN A 172 -0.86 0.90 -12.31
C ASN A 172 -1.16 -0.56 -12.68
N PRO A 173 -0.89 -1.52 -11.79
CA PRO A 173 -1.27 -2.90 -12.03
C PRO A 173 -2.77 -3.09 -11.82
N GLY A 174 -3.35 -3.99 -12.62
CA GLY A 174 -4.71 -4.50 -12.43
C GLY A 174 -4.68 -5.94 -11.94
N MET A 175 -5.61 -6.30 -11.06
CA MET A 175 -5.76 -7.66 -10.53
C MET A 175 -7.20 -8.12 -10.69
N VAL A 176 -7.38 -9.32 -11.24
CA VAL A 176 -8.69 -10.00 -11.33
C VAL A 176 -8.74 -11.04 -10.23
N PHE A 177 -9.81 -11.01 -9.44
CA PHE A 177 -10.05 -12.00 -8.40
C PHE A 177 -11.09 -13.03 -8.88
N PRO A 178 -11.20 -14.20 -8.20
CA PRO A 178 -12.16 -15.23 -8.58
C PRO A 178 -13.59 -14.65 -8.73
N PRO A 179 -14.22 -14.79 -9.91
CA PRO A 179 -15.54 -14.21 -10.16
C PRO A 179 -16.59 -14.70 -9.19
N ARG A 180 -17.55 -13.82 -8.88
CA ARG A 180 -18.70 -14.08 -8.01
C ARG A 180 -19.94 -14.30 -8.85
N ARG A 181 -20.96 -14.94 -8.28
CA ARG A 181 -22.28 -15.05 -8.93
C ARG A 181 -23.25 -14.10 -8.26
N PHE A 182 -23.53 -12.97 -8.89
CA PHE A 182 -24.59 -12.05 -8.48
C PHE A 182 -25.87 -12.37 -9.25
N LYS A 183 -27.00 -12.46 -8.53
CA LYS A 183 -28.34 -12.65 -9.10
C LYS A 183 -29.08 -11.32 -9.18
N THR A 184 -28.79 -10.40 -8.26
CA THR A 184 -29.47 -9.12 -8.11
C THR A 184 -28.48 -8.00 -7.79
N VAL A 185 -28.92 -6.75 -7.94
CA VAL A 185 -28.15 -5.57 -7.48
C VAL A 185 -27.93 -5.55 -5.97
N HIS A 186 -28.76 -6.25 -5.19
CA HIS A 186 -28.54 -6.44 -3.76
C HIS A 186 -27.27 -7.25 -3.50
N ASP A 187 -27.03 -8.32 -4.27
CA ASP A 187 -25.81 -9.13 -4.10
C ASP A 187 -24.53 -8.31 -4.35
N VAL A 188 -24.58 -7.40 -5.33
CA VAL A 188 -23.48 -6.46 -5.63
C VAL A 188 -23.25 -5.53 -4.43
N ALA A 189 -24.33 -4.94 -3.91
CA ALA A 189 -24.23 -3.99 -2.80
C ALA A 189 -23.78 -4.65 -1.49
N HIS A 190 -24.27 -5.85 -1.18
CA HIS A 190 -23.81 -6.63 -0.02
C HIS A 190 -22.34 -6.99 -0.16
N PHE A 191 -21.91 -7.49 -1.32
CA PHE A 191 -20.49 -7.81 -1.53
C PHE A 191 -19.59 -6.58 -1.40
N ALA A 192 -20.00 -5.45 -1.99
CA ALA A 192 -19.30 -4.18 -1.84
C ALA A 192 -19.20 -3.75 -0.38
N ALA A 193 -20.31 -3.81 0.36
CA ALA A 193 -20.35 -3.42 1.77
C ALA A 193 -19.40 -4.24 2.63
N ARG A 194 -19.33 -5.56 2.42
CA ARG A 194 -18.44 -6.44 3.17
C ARG A 194 -16.97 -6.22 2.84
N LEU A 195 -16.65 -5.90 1.59
CA LEU A 195 -15.30 -5.47 1.22
C LEU A 195 -14.93 -4.18 1.95
N LEU A 196 -15.82 -3.18 1.97
CA LEU A 196 -15.60 -1.89 2.64
C LEU A 196 -15.50 -2.03 4.16
N ASP A 197 -16.32 -2.87 4.79
CA ASP A 197 -16.22 -3.16 6.22
C ASP A 197 -14.88 -3.82 6.56
N GLY A 198 -14.43 -4.79 5.75
CA GLY A 198 -13.12 -5.42 5.89
C GLY A 198 -11.97 -4.43 5.73
N ILE A 199 -12.08 -3.46 4.81
CA ILE A 199 -11.11 -2.36 4.66
C ILE A 199 -11.09 -1.48 5.91
N LEU A 200 -12.24 -1.13 6.48
CA LEU A 200 -12.30 -0.36 7.73
C LEU A 200 -11.71 -1.12 8.91
N ALA A 201 -12.03 -2.41 9.06
CA ALA A 201 -11.44 -3.25 10.10
C ALA A 201 -9.91 -3.33 9.96
N HIS A 202 -9.39 -3.37 8.74
CA HIS A 202 -7.95 -3.28 8.51
C HIS A 202 -7.39 -1.90 8.87
N LYS A 203 -8.08 -0.82 8.53
CA LYS A 203 -7.68 0.55 8.92
C LYS A 203 -7.62 0.70 10.44
N GLU A 204 -8.62 0.20 11.16
CA GLU A 204 -8.64 0.17 12.63
C GLU A 204 -7.43 -0.58 13.20
N MET A 205 -7.07 -1.74 12.61
CA MET A 205 -5.88 -2.52 13.00
C MET A 205 -4.56 -1.76 12.75
N LEU A 206 -4.48 -0.98 11.67
CA LEU A 206 -3.33 -0.12 11.41
C LEU A 206 -3.24 1.01 12.45
N ASP A 207 -4.37 1.66 12.75
CA ASP A 207 -4.40 2.80 13.67
C ASP A 207 -4.12 2.36 15.12
N SER A 208 -4.62 1.20 15.53
CA SER A 208 -4.32 0.58 16.82
C SER A 208 -2.88 0.05 16.91
N GLY A 209 -2.16 -0.07 15.78
CA GLY A 209 -0.80 -0.62 15.73
C GLY A 209 -0.76 -2.13 15.97
N GLU A 210 -1.86 -2.82 15.71
CA GLU A 210 -2.03 -4.26 15.93
C GLU A 210 -1.71 -5.08 14.66
N LEU A 211 -1.20 -4.44 13.60
CA LEU A 211 -0.77 -5.12 12.39
C LEU A 211 0.34 -6.15 12.74
N PRO A 212 0.13 -7.46 12.49
CA PRO A 212 1.13 -8.46 12.79
C PRO A 212 2.41 -8.23 11.98
N LEU A 213 3.55 -8.34 12.65
CA LEU A 213 4.86 -8.24 12.00
C LEU A 213 5.09 -9.42 11.06
N GLU A 214 5.31 -9.12 9.78
CA GLU A 214 5.73 -10.12 8.81
C GLU A 214 7.20 -10.47 8.93
N ARG A 215 7.51 -11.70 8.53
CA ARG A 215 8.88 -12.22 8.53
C ARG A 215 9.17 -12.91 7.21
N ALA A 216 10.38 -12.71 6.71
CA ALA A 216 10.81 -13.31 5.45
C ALA A 216 10.73 -14.85 5.50
N ALA A 217 10.19 -15.46 4.44
CA ALA A 217 10.04 -16.91 4.33
C ALA A 217 11.21 -17.61 3.62
N SER A 218 12.02 -16.85 2.86
CA SER A 218 13.03 -17.39 1.94
C SER A 218 14.47 -16.99 2.31
N ARG A 219 15.04 -15.97 1.63
CA ARG A 219 16.47 -15.64 1.61
C ARG A 219 17.05 -15.26 2.98
N GLU A 220 16.20 -14.77 3.89
CA GLU A 220 16.55 -14.43 5.28
C GLU A 220 15.45 -14.92 6.23
N LYS A 221 15.28 -16.24 6.35
CA LYS A 221 14.15 -16.84 7.06
C LYS A 221 14.00 -16.28 8.49
N ASN A 222 12.78 -15.85 8.82
CA ASN A 222 12.37 -15.24 10.09
C ASN A 222 12.83 -13.79 10.34
N GLN A 223 13.57 -13.15 9.43
CA GLN A 223 13.92 -11.74 9.53
C GLN A 223 12.66 -10.88 9.48
N PRO A 224 12.42 -9.98 10.46
CA PRO A 224 11.37 -8.97 10.40
C PRO A 224 11.38 -8.19 9.08
N LEU A 225 10.21 -7.99 8.49
CA LEU A 225 10.02 -7.16 7.30
C LEU A 225 9.54 -5.76 7.68
N CYS A 226 9.86 -4.79 6.82
CA CYS A 226 9.34 -3.44 6.94
C CYS A 226 7.84 -3.42 6.64
N MET A 227 7.04 -2.91 7.56
CA MET A 227 5.59 -2.87 7.42
C MET A 227 5.06 -1.51 6.91
N ALA A 228 5.95 -0.55 6.63
CA ALA A 228 5.58 0.81 6.25
C ALA A 228 4.67 0.91 5.00
N GLN A 229 4.72 -0.09 4.12
CA GLN A 229 3.87 -0.13 2.91
C GLN A 229 2.38 -0.27 3.25
N TYR A 230 2.02 -1.05 4.27
CA TYR A 230 0.63 -1.25 4.69
C TYR A 230 -0.04 0.06 5.12
N TYR A 231 0.70 0.92 5.83
CA TYR A 231 0.23 2.22 6.28
C TYR A 231 0.04 3.25 5.15
N ARG A 232 0.42 2.90 3.92
CA ARG A 232 0.29 3.76 2.72
C ARG A 232 -0.78 3.26 1.75
N LEU A 233 -1.47 2.16 2.06
CA LEU A 233 -2.49 1.59 1.17
C LEU A 233 -3.80 2.36 1.21
N LEU A 234 -4.22 2.78 2.40
CA LEU A 234 -5.52 3.42 2.63
C LEU A 234 -5.34 4.93 2.79
N GLY A 235 -6.26 5.72 2.26
CA GLY A 235 -6.23 7.18 2.40
C GLY A 235 -5.11 7.88 1.58
N SER A 236 -4.40 7.13 0.74
CA SER A 236 -3.30 7.66 -0.08
C SER A 236 -3.73 7.95 -1.52
N CYS A 237 -3.01 8.85 -2.18
CA CYS A 237 -3.27 9.27 -3.55
C CYS A 237 -2.00 9.84 -4.19
N ARG A 238 -1.81 9.64 -5.49
CA ARG A 238 -0.75 10.30 -6.26
C ARG A 238 -1.24 11.64 -6.79
N ARG A 239 -0.52 12.72 -6.49
CA ARG A 239 -0.81 14.07 -6.99
C ARG A 239 0.00 14.36 -8.25
N PRO A 240 -0.63 14.70 -9.38
CA PRO A 240 0.10 15.08 -10.57
C PRO A 240 0.78 16.44 -10.37
N GLY A 241 2.02 16.58 -10.83
CA GLY A 241 2.68 17.89 -10.93
C GLY A 241 3.17 18.12 -12.35
N VAL A 242 3.46 19.36 -12.76
CA VAL A 242 3.84 19.64 -14.17
C VAL A 242 5.14 18.91 -14.54
N GLU A 243 6.15 18.97 -13.69
CA GLU A 243 7.47 18.35 -13.92
C GLU A 243 7.63 17.00 -13.20
N ARG A 244 7.09 16.91 -11.99
CA ARG A 244 7.21 15.74 -11.13
C ARG A 244 5.95 15.59 -10.28
N ASP A 245 5.47 14.36 -10.15
CA ASP A 245 4.34 14.05 -9.29
C ASP A 245 4.77 14.02 -7.80
N SER A 246 3.80 13.88 -6.91
CA SER A 246 4.06 13.69 -5.47
C SER A 246 3.07 12.70 -4.88
N GLN A 247 3.33 12.23 -3.66
CA GLN A 247 2.40 11.40 -2.91
C GLN A 247 1.66 12.25 -1.88
N TYR A 248 0.34 12.12 -1.85
CA TYR A 248 -0.47 12.43 -0.69
C TYR A 248 -0.58 11.16 0.16
N LEU A 249 -0.09 11.24 1.39
CA LEU A 249 -0.20 10.19 2.40
C LEU A 249 -1.04 10.74 3.56
N PRO A 250 -1.91 9.94 4.17
CA PRO A 250 -2.70 10.38 5.32
C PRO A 250 -1.78 10.76 6.48
N SER A 251 -2.27 11.65 7.36
CA SER A 251 -1.55 12.02 8.57
C SER A 251 -1.25 10.76 9.40
N ARG A 252 -0.08 10.76 10.04
CA ARG A 252 0.35 9.66 10.93
C ARG A 252 -0.15 9.86 12.36
N GLU A 253 -0.79 11.00 12.65
CA GLU A 253 -1.35 11.28 13.97
C GLU A 253 -2.55 10.37 14.26
N ARG A 254 -2.51 9.69 15.41
CA ARG A 254 -3.47 8.65 15.78
C ARG A 254 -4.71 9.29 16.40
N THR A 255 -5.72 9.52 15.59
CA THR A 255 -7.04 10.04 16.02
C THR A 255 -8.09 8.97 15.75
N THR A 256 -8.68 8.43 16.83
CA THR A 256 -9.72 7.39 16.73
C THR A 256 -11.07 7.93 16.27
N ASP A 257 -11.25 9.26 16.33
CA ASP A 257 -12.50 9.97 16.03
C ASP A 257 -12.50 10.68 14.66
N GLU A 258 -11.65 10.26 13.71
CA GLU A 258 -11.70 10.82 12.36
C GLU A 258 -12.85 10.24 11.54
N ASP A 259 -13.55 11.12 10.82
CA ASP A 259 -14.52 10.75 9.81
C ASP A 259 -13.81 9.96 8.70
N ARG A 260 -14.40 8.84 8.30
CA ARG A 260 -13.87 7.97 7.24
C ARG A 260 -14.91 7.80 6.17
N HIS A 261 -14.55 8.12 4.94
CA HIS A 261 -15.40 7.97 3.78
C HIS A 261 -14.70 7.22 2.66
N VAL A 262 -15.50 6.79 1.70
CA VAL A 262 -15.05 6.30 0.40
C VAL A 262 -15.71 7.12 -0.69
N VAL A 263 -15.09 7.14 -1.87
CA VAL A 263 -15.73 7.65 -3.08
C VAL A 263 -16.19 6.48 -3.93
N VAL A 264 -17.49 6.41 -4.18
CA VAL A 264 -18.09 5.41 -5.07
C VAL A 264 -18.28 6.04 -6.45
N ILE A 265 -17.76 5.39 -7.48
CA ILE A 265 -17.90 5.83 -8.88
C ILE A 265 -18.83 4.85 -9.60
N CYS A 266 -19.94 5.34 -10.14
CA CYS A 266 -20.88 4.56 -10.93
C CYS A 266 -21.32 5.36 -12.15
N ARG A 267 -21.16 4.79 -13.35
CA ARG A 267 -21.48 5.45 -14.63
C ARG A 267 -20.84 6.84 -14.75
N ASN A 268 -19.59 6.98 -14.29
CA ASN A 268 -18.80 8.22 -14.21
C ASN A 268 -19.31 9.27 -13.20
N GLN A 269 -20.33 8.96 -12.40
CA GLN A 269 -20.77 9.80 -11.29
C GLN A 269 -20.03 9.41 -10.03
N MET A 270 -19.71 10.38 -9.18
CA MET A 270 -18.98 10.15 -7.95
C MET A 270 -19.86 10.49 -6.76
N TYR A 271 -19.83 9.64 -5.73
CA TYR A 271 -20.60 9.79 -4.50
C TYR A 271 -19.67 9.66 -3.31
N CYS A 272 -19.79 10.57 -2.35
CA CYS A 272 -19.16 10.43 -1.04
C CYS A 272 -20.05 9.57 -0.15
N VAL A 273 -19.52 8.42 0.28
CA VAL A 273 -20.17 7.53 1.24
C VAL A 273 -19.36 7.55 2.52
N VAL A 274 -19.93 8.15 3.57
CA VAL A 274 -19.32 8.17 4.90
C VAL A 274 -19.53 6.81 5.56
N LEU A 275 -18.45 6.13 5.92
CA LEU A 275 -18.47 4.82 6.56
C LEU A 275 -18.33 4.91 8.08
N GLN A 276 -17.70 5.97 8.58
CA GLN A 276 -17.59 6.28 10.00
C GLN A 276 -17.63 7.78 10.18
N ALA A 277 -18.40 8.25 11.16
CA ALA A 277 -18.44 9.66 11.56
C ALA A 277 -18.22 9.77 13.06
N SER A 278 -17.54 10.84 13.49
CA SER A 278 -17.28 11.14 14.91
C SER A 278 -18.56 11.21 15.77
N ASP A 279 -19.68 11.66 15.19
CA ASP A 279 -20.96 11.83 15.88
C ASP A 279 -21.85 10.56 15.90
N ARG A 280 -21.57 9.59 15.02
CA ARG A 280 -22.43 8.41 14.79
C ARG A 280 -21.71 7.07 14.97
N GLY A 281 -20.39 7.07 14.96
CA GLY A 281 -19.58 5.86 14.89
C GLY A 281 -19.57 5.24 13.49
N LYS A 282 -19.16 3.98 13.44
CA LYS A 282 -19.03 3.18 12.21
C LYS A 282 -20.38 2.63 11.75
N LEU A 283 -20.66 2.70 10.45
CA LEU A 283 -21.83 2.08 9.83
C LEU A 283 -21.71 0.56 9.85
N SER A 284 -22.84 -0.11 10.06
CA SER A 284 -22.95 -1.56 9.89
C SER A 284 -22.88 -1.96 8.40
N GLU A 285 -22.56 -3.24 8.13
CA GLU A 285 -22.52 -3.76 6.76
C GLU A 285 -23.83 -3.53 6.00
N SER A 286 -24.98 -3.67 6.66
CA SER A 286 -26.30 -3.43 6.06
C SER A 286 -26.54 -1.96 5.74
N GLU A 287 -26.12 -1.05 6.62
CA GLU A 287 -26.13 0.38 6.38
C GLU A 287 -25.26 0.76 5.19
N ILE A 288 -24.04 0.23 5.09
CA ILE A 288 -23.16 0.44 3.94
C ILE A 288 -23.82 -0.11 2.66
N ALA A 289 -24.39 -1.32 2.69
CA ALA A 289 -25.09 -1.90 1.55
C ALA A 289 -26.26 -1.04 1.09
N SER A 290 -27.01 -0.42 2.01
CA SER A 290 -28.09 0.52 1.68
C SER A 290 -27.59 1.77 0.93
N GLN A 291 -26.43 2.29 1.31
CA GLN A 291 -25.78 3.43 0.65
C GLN A 291 -25.30 3.05 -0.76
N ILE A 292 -24.74 1.85 -0.93
CA ILE A 292 -24.34 1.34 -2.25
C ILE A 292 -25.55 1.08 -3.15
N LEU A 293 -26.65 0.53 -2.60
CA LEU A 293 -27.91 0.36 -3.32
C LEU A 293 -28.48 1.69 -3.80
N TYR A 294 -28.41 2.73 -2.96
CA TYR A 294 -28.81 4.07 -3.37
C TYR A 294 -28.02 4.54 -4.59
N VAL A 295 -26.69 4.39 -4.59
CA VAL A 295 -25.84 4.77 -5.73
C VAL A 295 -26.20 3.98 -6.99
N LEU A 296 -26.40 2.66 -6.88
CA LEU A 296 -26.81 1.80 -8.00
C LEU A 296 -28.19 2.16 -8.56
N SER A 297 -29.07 2.74 -7.74
CA SER A 297 -30.40 3.20 -8.15
C SER A 297 -30.41 4.62 -8.70
N ASP A 298 -29.62 5.55 -8.14
CA ASP A 298 -29.58 6.96 -8.53
C ASP A 298 -28.83 7.17 -9.84
N ALA A 299 -27.65 6.53 -10.00
CA ALA A 299 -26.78 6.78 -11.15
C ALA A 299 -27.47 6.52 -12.51
N PRO A 300 -28.33 5.48 -12.67
CA PRO A 300 -29.09 5.28 -13.91
C PRO A 300 -30.15 6.33 -14.23
N CYS A 301 -30.59 7.13 -13.25
CA CYS A 301 -31.74 8.04 -13.38
C CYS A 301 -31.38 9.43 -13.93
N LEU A 302 -30.10 9.72 -14.23
CA LEU A 302 -29.72 11.00 -14.81
C LEU A 302 -30.23 11.19 -16.24
N GLN A 303 -30.73 12.40 -16.53
CA GLN A 303 -31.26 12.78 -17.85
C GLN A 303 -30.16 12.91 -18.93
N ALA A 304 -28.92 13.16 -18.54
CA ALA A 304 -27.77 13.33 -19.43
C ALA A 304 -26.57 12.51 -18.95
N LYS A 305 -25.72 12.06 -19.89
CA LYS A 305 -24.47 11.37 -19.54
C LYS A 305 -23.56 12.35 -18.80
N PRO A 306 -23.13 12.03 -17.56
CA PRO A 306 -22.26 12.91 -16.79
C PRO A 306 -20.90 13.05 -17.49
N VAL A 307 -20.25 14.19 -17.25
CA VAL A 307 -18.91 14.45 -17.77
C VAL A 307 -17.93 13.48 -17.10
N PRO A 308 -17.11 12.72 -17.86
CA PRO A 308 -16.26 11.68 -17.30
C PRO A 308 -14.97 12.28 -16.72
N VAL A 309 -15.07 12.99 -15.60
CA VAL A 309 -13.93 13.67 -14.96
C VAL A 309 -12.78 12.72 -14.66
N GLY A 310 -13.11 11.51 -14.22
CA GLY A 310 -12.15 10.44 -13.96
C GLY A 310 -11.24 10.10 -15.15
N LEU A 311 -11.72 10.30 -16.39
CA LEU A 311 -10.96 10.01 -17.61
C LEU A 311 -9.69 10.86 -17.74
N LEU A 312 -9.68 12.08 -17.17
CA LEU A 312 -8.50 12.95 -17.22
C LEU A 312 -7.31 12.37 -16.46
N THR A 313 -7.55 11.54 -15.45
CA THR A 313 -6.50 10.87 -14.67
C THR A 313 -5.73 9.81 -15.48
N ALA A 314 -6.27 9.40 -16.64
CA ALA A 314 -5.65 8.48 -17.57
C ALA A 314 -4.74 9.15 -18.61
N GLU A 315 -4.61 10.48 -18.60
CA GLU A 315 -3.74 11.21 -19.53
C GLU A 315 -2.26 11.17 -19.09
N PRO A 316 -1.32 11.55 -19.98
CA PRO A 316 0.07 11.78 -19.59
C PRO A 316 0.17 12.77 -18.42
N ARG A 317 1.08 12.52 -17.48
CA ARG A 317 1.06 13.13 -16.14
C ARG A 317 1.14 14.65 -16.16
N THR A 318 1.97 15.22 -17.02
CA THR A 318 2.11 16.69 -17.18
C THR A 318 0.85 17.34 -17.73
N ARG A 319 0.09 16.62 -18.56
CA ARG A 319 -1.16 17.10 -19.11
C ARG A 319 -2.27 17.02 -18.07
N TRP A 320 -2.36 15.89 -17.36
CA TRP A 320 -3.27 15.74 -16.23
C TRP A 320 -3.02 16.80 -15.15
N ALA A 321 -1.75 17.12 -14.83
CA ALA A 321 -1.42 18.19 -13.88
C ALA A 321 -2.07 19.54 -14.25
N ARG A 322 -2.00 19.94 -15.52
CA ARG A 322 -2.61 21.19 -16.00
C ARG A 322 -4.14 21.15 -16.02
N ASP A 323 -4.71 20.01 -16.44
CA ASP A 323 -6.15 19.82 -16.44
C ASP A 323 -6.71 19.84 -15.00
N ARG A 324 -5.95 19.29 -14.05
CA ARG A 324 -6.26 19.33 -12.62
C ARG A 324 -6.20 20.75 -12.06
N GLU A 325 -5.16 21.52 -12.38
CA GLU A 325 -5.06 22.95 -12.00
C GLU A 325 -6.28 23.74 -12.51
N ALA A 326 -6.73 23.47 -13.74
CA ALA A 326 -7.92 24.10 -14.29
C ALA A 326 -9.21 23.69 -13.56
N LEU A 327 -9.34 22.42 -13.15
CA LEU A 327 -10.46 21.96 -12.32
C LEU A 327 -10.46 22.64 -10.95
N GLN A 328 -9.29 22.83 -10.33
CA GLN A 328 -9.12 23.45 -9.02
C GLN A 328 -9.43 24.95 -8.97
N ALA A 329 -9.62 25.61 -10.13
CA ALA A 329 -10.04 27.00 -10.17
C ALA A 329 -11.46 27.22 -9.62
N ASP A 330 -12.26 26.15 -9.52
CA ASP A 330 -13.58 26.16 -8.90
C ASP A 330 -13.55 25.54 -7.50
N GLU A 331 -14.12 26.23 -6.51
CA GLU A 331 -14.10 25.80 -5.10
C GLU A 331 -14.82 24.46 -4.86
N ARG A 332 -15.91 24.18 -5.62
CA ARG A 332 -16.64 22.92 -5.50
C ARG A 332 -15.83 21.76 -6.04
N ASN A 333 -15.19 21.94 -7.18
CA ASN A 333 -14.26 20.96 -7.73
C ASN A 333 -13.07 20.72 -6.81
N GLN A 334 -12.53 21.77 -6.19
CA GLN A 334 -11.45 21.63 -5.21
C GLN A 334 -11.88 20.75 -4.03
N ARG A 335 -13.05 21.01 -3.44
CA ARG A 335 -13.61 20.16 -2.38
C ARG A 335 -13.80 18.70 -2.84
N ASN A 336 -14.29 18.47 -4.06
CA ASN A 336 -14.46 17.12 -4.59
C ASN A 336 -13.11 16.40 -4.75
N LEU A 337 -12.07 17.09 -5.22
CA LEU A 337 -10.71 16.55 -5.32
C LEU A 337 -10.15 16.18 -3.94
N GLU A 338 -10.36 17.02 -2.94
CA GLU A 338 -9.96 16.75 -1.55
C GLU A 338 -10.68 15.52 -0.99
N LEU A 339 -11.99 15.36 -1.24
CA LEU A 339 -12.74 14.18 -0.84
C LEU A 339 -12.19 12.91 -1.50
N ILE A 340 -11.82 12.94 -2.77
CA ILE A 340 -11.22 11.78 -3.47
C ILE A 340 -9.84 11.44 -2.91
N GLU A 341 -9.00 12.45 -2.67
CA GLU A 341 -7.66 12.26 -2.12
C GLU A 341 -7.69 11.64 -0.73
N THR A 342 -8.59 12.11 0.13
CA THR A 342 -8.72 11.68 1.53
C THR A 342 -9.53 10.40 1.73
N ALA A 343 -10.32 9.98 0.75
CA ALA A 343 -11.11 8.74 0.82
C ALA A 343 -10.25 7.52 1.18
N GLN A 344 -10.75 6.57 1.96
CA GLN A 344 -9.98 5.37 2.31
C GLN A 344 -9.60 4.57 1.06
N VAL A 345 -10.58 4.36 0.18
CA VAL A 345 -10.46 3.74 -1.14
C VAL A 345 -11.45 4.38 -2.10
N VAL A 346 -11.29 4.12 -3.40
CA VAL A 346 -12.34 4.35 -4.40
C VAL A 346 -13.01 3.01 -4.72
N LEU A 347 -14.35 2.99 -4.80
CA LEU A 347 -15.12 1.82 -5.24
C LEU A 347 -15.75 2.13 -6.61
N CYS A 348 -15.41 1.36 -7.63
CA CYS A 348 -15.96 1.49 -8.97
C CYS A 348 -17.03 0.41 -9.20
N LEU A 349 -18.26 0.83 -9.48
CA LEU A 349 -19.38 -0.03 -9.83
C LEU A 349 -19.52 -0.01 -11.35
N ASP A 350 -19.08 -1.10 -11.97
CA ASP A 350 -18.88 -1.22 -13.42
C ASP A 350 -20.02 -1.96 -14.11
N GLU A 351 -20.16 -1.67 -15.40
CA GLU A 351 -20.93 -2.48 -16.35
C GLU A 351 -20.00 -3.39 -17.15
N PRO A 352 -20.44 -4.59 -17.54
CA PRO A 352 -19.57 -5.55 -18.19
C PRO A 352 -19.10 -5.05 -19.56
N LEU A 353 -17.80 -5.12 -19.81
CA LEU A 353 -17.25 -5.08 -21.17
C LEU A 353 -17.91 -6.16 -22.05
N GLY A 354 -18.04 -5.88 -23.34
CA GLY A 354 -18.58 -6.84 -24.30
C GLY A 354 -17.69 -8.10 -24.38
N GLY A 355 -18.29 -9.27 -24.56
CA GLY A 355 -17.56 -10.56 -24.61
C GLY A 355 -16.49 -10.67 -25.71
N ASN A 356 -16.58 -9.84 -26.75
CA ASN A 356 -15.59 -9.78 -27.83
C ASN A 356 -14.46 -8.76 -27.58
N PHE A 357 -14.48 -8.01 -26.47
CA PHE A 357 -13.49 -6.98 -26.18
C PHE A 357 -12.14 -7.62 -25.88
N ASN A 358 -11.18 -7.47 -26.80
CA ASN A 358 -9.82 -8.02 -26.74
C ASN A 358 -9.72 -9.50 -26.32
N ALA A 359 -10.79 -10.28 -26.54
CA ALA A 359 -10.83 -11.71 -26.25
C ALA A 359 -9.90 -12.45 -27.22
N ARG A 360 -8.86 -13.07 -26.68
CA ARG A 360 -7.84 -13.77 -27.48
C ARG A 360 -8.28 -15.21 -27.75
N GLY A 361 -9.13 -15.39 -28.76
CA GLY A 361 -9.39 -16.70 -29.35
C GLY A 361 -8.30 -17.13 -30.34
N PHE A 362 -7.04 -17.31 -29.92
CA PHE A 362 -5.99 -17.87 -30.80
C PHE A 362 -5.70 -19.34 -30.50
N SER A 363 -5.34 -20.09 -31.53
CA SER A 363 -4.99 -21.52 -31.41
C SER A 363 -3.77 -21.69 -30.50
N GLY A 364 -3.89 -22.50 -29.44
CA GLY A 364 -2.83 -22.75 -28.47
C GLY A 364 -2.84 -21.84 -27.23
N ALA A 365 -3.87 -21.01 -27.05
CA ALA A 365 -4.06 -20.28 -25.80
C ALA A 365 -4.29 -21.26 -24.62
N THR A 366 -3.72 -20.94 -23.45
CA THR A 366 -4.01 -21.67 -22.21
C THR A 366 -5.51 -21.61 -21.95
N PRO A 367 -6.18 -22.74 -21.65
CA PRO A 367 -7.59 -22.72 -21.32
C PRO A 367 -7.86 -21.79 -20.14
N THR A 368 -8.84 -20.91 -20.30
CA THR A 368 -9.32 -20.04 -19.22
C THR A 368 -9.84 -20.89 -18.06
N MET A 369 -9.36 -20.60 -16.84
CA MET A 369 -9.79 -21.32 -15.64
C MET A 369 -11.03 -20.68 -15.01
N HIS A 370 -11.10 -19.35 -15.01
CA HIS A 370 -12.20 -18.59 -14.44
C HIS A 370 -12.97 -17.78 -15.49
N LYS A 371 -14.31 -17.78 -15.40
CA LYS A 371 -15.18 -17.00 -16.29
C LYS A 371 -16.24 -16.24 -15.49
N ALA A 372 -16.58 -15.05 -15.99
CA ALA A 372 -17.76 -14.30 -15.58
C ALA A 372 -18.72 -14.23 -16.78
N GLY A 373 -19.77 -15.05 -16.75
CA GLY A 373 -20.58 -15.29 -17.95
C GLY A 373 -19.72 -15.84 -19.10
N ASP A 374 -19.70 -15.13 -20.24
CA ASP A 374 -18.91 -15.49 -21.42
C ASP A 374 -17.50 -14.86 -21.46
N ARG A 375 -17.17 -14.01 -20.47
CA ARG A 375 -15.88 -13.31 -20.41
C ARG A 375 -14.78 -14.17 -19.80
N ASP A 376 -13.62 -14.16 -20.44
CA ASP A 376 -12.41 -14.82 -19.94
C ASP A 376 -11.56 -13.90 -19.05
N GLU A 377 -10.51 -14.47 -18.45
CA GLU A 377 -9.56 -13.74 -17.58
C GLU A 377 -8.85 -12.58 -18.30
N THR A 378 -8.66 -12.67 -19.61
CA THR A 378 -8.03 -11.59 -20.39
C THR A 378 -8.96 -10.39 -20.49
N ASN A 379 -10.23 -10.62 -20.82
CA ASN A 379 -11.26 -9.59 -20.87
C ASN A 379 -11.45 -8.93 -19.49
N MET A 380 -11.56 -9.76 -18.44
CA MET A 380 -11.66 -9.26 -17.06
C MET A 380 -10.43 -8.43 -16.67
N ALA A 381 -9.22 -8.84 -17.07
CA ALA A 381 -7.99 -8.09 -16.79
C ALA A 381 -7.96 -6.72 -17.47
N HIS A 382 -8.43 -6.60 -18.72
CA HIS A 382 -8.55 -5.31 -19.40
C HIS A 382 -9.46 -4.33 -18.64
N GLU A 383 -10.55 -4.83 -18.06
CA GLU A 383 -11.45 -4.02 -17.23
C GLU A 383 -10.76 -3.53 -15.95
N MET A 384 -10.00 -4.39 -15.28
CA MET A 384 -9.27 -4.02 -14.05
C MET A 384 -8.08 -3.09 -14.31
N ILE A 385 -7.37 -3.25 -15.43
CA ILE A 385 -6.17 -2.44 -15.74
C ILE A 385 -6.55 -1.03 -16.19
N HIS A 386 -7.56 -0.90 -17.05
CA HIS A 386 -7.85 0.38 -17.71
C HIS A 386 -9.33 0.65 -17.99
N GLY A 387 -10.25 -0.27 -17.66
CA GLY A 387 -11.70 -0.04 -17.81
C GLY A 387 -12.23 -0.11 -19.25
N GLY A 388 -11.49 -0.69 -20.19
CA GLY A 388 -11.99 -0.93 -21.56
C GLY A 388 -12.04 0.27 -22.54
N GLY A 389 -11.85 1.51 -22.10
CA GLY A 389 -11.83 2.70 -22.97
C GLY A 389 -12.87 3.76 -22.58
N SER A 390 -12.85 4.91 -23.27
CA SER A 390 -13.74 6.06 -22.96
C SER A 390 -15.22 5.77 -23.15
N ASP A 391 -15.57 4.81 -24.01
CA ASP A 391 -16.94 4.40 -24.27
C ASP A 391 -17.46 3.37 -23.24
N TYR A 392 -16.56 2.85 -22.41
CA TYR A 392 -16.83 1.86 -21.36
C TYR A 392 -16.56 2.46 -19.97
N ASN A 393 -15.70 1.82 -19.16
CA ASN A 393 -15.50 2.14 -17.74
C ASN A 393 -14.22 2.95 -17.46
N SER A 394 -13.44 3.39 -18.47
CA SER A 394 -12.21 4.17 -18.19
C SER A 394 -12.49 5.52 -17.52
N GLY A 395 -13.67 6.11 -17.75
CA GLY A 395 -14.11 7.30 -17.03
C GLY A 395 -14.66 7.00 -15.63
N ASN A 396 -14.97 5.74 -15.35
CA ASN A 396 -15.49 5.24 -14.08
C ASN A 396 -14.34 4.87 -13.12
N ARG A 397 -13.29 5.70 -13.10
CA ARG A 397 -12.02 5.47 -12.41
C ARG A 397 -11.46 6.78 -11.86
N TRP A 398 -10.52 6.65 -10.93
CA TRP A 398 -9.61 7.71 -10.52
C TRP A 398 -8.21 7.13 -10.39
N PHE A 399 -7.43 7.11 -11.48
CA PHE A 399 -6.16 6.37 -11.56
C PHE A 399 -5.07 6.85 -10.61
N ASP A 400 -5.21 8.06 -10.06
CA ASP A 400 -4.34 8.59 -9.01
C ASP A 400 -4.56 7.92 -7.65
N LYS A 401 -5.75 7.32 -7.42
CA LYS A 401 -6.07 6.73 -6.13
C LYS A 401 -5.28 5.44 -5.91
N THR A 402 -4.66 5.32 -4.74
CA THR A 402 -3.85 4.15 -4.40
C THR A 402 -4.63 2.84 -4.51
N MET A 403 -5.85 2.77 -3.95
CA MET A 403 -6.69 1.58 -4.02
C MET A 403 -8.02 1.89 -4.70
N GLN A 404 -8.28 1.25 -5.84
CA GLN A 404 -9.58 1.28 -6.53
C GLN A 404 -10.15 -0.14 -6.60
N LEU A 405 -11.12 -0.45 -5.73
CA LEU A 405 -11.88 -1.69 -5.80
C LEU A 405 -12.86 -1.59 -6.97
N ILE A 406 -12.93 -2.61 -7.81
CA ILE A 406 -13.81 -2.61 -8.99
C ILE A 406 -14.75 -3.81 -8.87
N ILE A 407 -16.05 -3.57 -8.96
CA ILE A 407 -17.08 -4.61 -8.92
C ILE A 407 -18.00 -4.40 -10.13
N CYS A 408 -18.04 -5.39 -11.00
CA CYS A 408 -18.90 -5.42 -12.17
C CYS A 408 -20.20 -6.16 -11.84
N THR A 409 -21.31 -5.72 -12.44
CA THR A 409 -22.63 -6.35 -12.25
C THR A 409 -22.70 -7.81 -12.73
N ASP A 410 -21.77 -8.25 -13.59
CA ASP A 410 -21.70 -9.63 -14.08
C ASP A 410 -21.00 -10.61 -13.12
N GLY A 411 -20.47 -10.11 -12.00
CA GLY A 411 -19.72 -10.92 -11.04
C GLY A 411 -18.20 -10.80 -11.13
N THR A 412 -17.67 -10.14 -12.16
CA THR A 412 -16.25 -9.79 -12.22
C THR A 412 -15.94 -8.79 -11.12
N TRP A 413 -14.81 -8.98 -10.44
CA TRP A 413 -14.32 -7.97 -9.51
C TRP A 413 -12.81 -8.04 -9.37
N GLY A 414 -12.25 -6.96 -8.84
CA GLY A 414 -10.85 -6.90 -8.49
C GLY A 414 -10.37 -5.50 -8.17
N LEU A 415 -9.18 -5.16 -8.64
CA LEU A 415 -8.45 -3.98 -8.20
C LEU A 415 -7.69 -3.33 -9.36
N CYS A 416 -7.67 -1.99 -9.36
CA CYS A 416 -6.63 -1.18 -9.98
C CYS A 416 -5.91 -0.41 -8.87
N TYR A 417 -4.58 -0.46 -8.80
CA TYR A 417 -3.84 0.23 -7.74
C TYR A 417 -2.71 1.11 -8.25
N GLU A 418 -2.50 2.25 -7.61
CA GLU A 418 -1.38 3.15 -7.91
C GLU A 418 -0.11 2.64 -7.24
N HIS A 419 0.92 2.37 -8.04
CA HIS A 419 2.05 1.54 -7.63
C HIS A 419 3.04 2.23 -6.70
N SER A 420 3.09 3.57 -6.69
CA SER A 420 4.18 4.29 -6.02
C SER A 420 4.16 4.17 -4.49
N THR A 421 3.00 3.86 -3.90
CA THR A 421 2.81 3.84 -2.45
C THR A 421 3.15 2.49 -1.80
N SER A 422 3.00 1.40 -2.55
CA SER A 422 3.19 0.03 -2.05
C SER A 422 3.52 -0.95 -3.18
N GLU A 423 4.24 -2.01 -2.84
CA GLU A 423 4.41 -3.16 -3.73
C GLU A 423 3.20 -4.10 -3.64
N GLY A 424 3.04 -4.94 -4.67
CA GLY A 424 1.85 -5.78 -4.84
C GLY A 424 1.60 -6.81 -3.73
N ILE A 425 2.63 -7.21 -2.97
CA ILE A 425 2.47 -8.22 -1.91
C ILE A 425 1.55 -7.74 -0.80
N ALA A 426 1.71 -6.50 -0.33
CA ALA A 426 0.89 -5.95 0.74
C ALA A 426 -0.57 -5.76 0.30
N VAL A 427 -0.75 -5.34 -0.96
CA VAL A 427 -2.05 -5.18 -1.61
C VAL A 427 -2.80 -6.52 -1.69
N VAL A 428 -2.14 -7.56 -2.19
CA VAL A 428 -2.72 -8.90 -2.36
C VAL A 428 -3.07 -9.50 -1.01
N GLN A 429 -2.15 -9.46 -0.03
CA GLN A 429 -2.40 -10.02 1.29
C GLN A 429 -3.62 -9.37 1.99
N LEU A 430 -3.77 -8.05 1.88
CA LEU A 430 -4.93 -7.34 2.42
C LEU A 430 -6.23 -7.87 1.82
N LEU A 431 -6.34 -7.88 0.49
CA LEU A 431 -7.57 -8.27 -0.19
C LEU A 431 -7.86 -9.77 -0.08
N GLU A 432 -6.86 -10.63 -0.11
CA GLU A 432 -7.02 -12.06 0.12
C GLU A 432 -7.56 -12.34 1.52
N LYS A 433 -7.06 -11.64 2.55
CA LYS A 433 -7.55 -11.78 3.92
C LYS A 433 -9.01 -11.37 4.05
N ILE A 434 -9.37 -10.21 3.49
CA ILE A 434 -10.76 -9.73 3.49
C ILE A 434 -11.66 -10.70 2.73
N TYR A 435 -11.25 -11.11 1.54
CA TYR A 435 -12.04 -12.01 0.70
C TYR A 435 -12.23 -13.39 1.34
N LYS A 436 -11.17 -13.95 1.93
CA LYS A 436 -11.23 -15.20 2.69
C LYS A 436 -12.24 -15.09 3.83
N ASN A 437 -12.23 -13.98 4.58
CA ASN A 437 -13.20 -13.75 5.65
C ASN A 437 -14.65 -13.74 5.11
N ILE A 438 -14.88 -13.11 3.96
CA ILE A 438 -16.19 -13.07 3.30
C ILE A 438 -16.67 -14.47 2.91
N VAL A 439 -15.77 -15.31 2.39
CA VAL A 439 -16.07 -16.68 1.97
C VAL A 439 -16.32 -17.60 3.17
N ASP A 440 -15.52 -17.47 4.24
CA ASP A 440 -15.61 -18.32 5.43
C ASP A 440 -16.87 -17.98 6.28
N HIS A 441 -17.40 -16.76 6.16
CA HIS A 441 -18.61 -16.29 6.85
C HIS A 441 -19.66 -15.82 5.83
N PRO A 442 -20.35 -16.71 5.11
CA PRO A 442 -21.38 -16.30 4.16
C PRO A 442 -22.53 -15.57 4.88
N ASP A 443 -23.22 -14.66 4.16
CA ASP A 443 -24.29 -13.84 4.75
C ASP A 443 -25.37 -14.72 5.39
N GLU A 444 -25.65 -14.47 6.66
CA GLU A 444 -26.93 -14.82 7.26
C GLU A 444 -27.91 -13.71 6.87
N ASP A 445 -28.78 -13.98 5.90
CA ASP A 445 -29.78 -13.05 5.38
C ASP A 445 -30.76 -12.61 6.48
N ASN A 446 -30.36 -11.62 7.25
CA ASN A 446 -31.12 -11.04 8.36
C ASN A 446 -31.96 -9.82 7.92
N GLY A 447 -32.06 -9.59 6.61
CA GLY A 447 -32.64 -8.37 6.04
C GLY A 447 -31.78 -7.13 6.32
N LEU A 448 -31.98 -6.07 5.54
CA LEU A 448 -31.35 -4.78 5.80
C LEU A 448 -32.16 -4.05 6.89
N PRO A 449 -31.66 -3.88 8.13
CA PRO A 449 -32.28 -2.96 9.08
C PRO A 449 -32.39 -1.57 8.43
N GLN A 450 -33.61 -1.08 8.35
CA GLN A 450 -33.93 0.16 7.66
C GLN A 450 -33.67 1.34 8.60
N HIS A 451 -32.40 1.67 8.79
CA HIS A 451 -32.02 2.93 9.43
C HIS A 451 -32.17 4.06 8.40
N HIS A 452 -32.86 5.14 8.76
CA HIS A 452 -33.01 6.33 7.92
C HIS A 452 -31.68 7.09 7.87
N LEU A 453 -30.74 6.59 7.09
CA LEU A 453 -29.51 7.30 6.75
C LEU A 453 -29.81 8.38 5.70
N PRO A 454 -29.14 9.54 5.76
CA PRO A 454 -29.16 10.46 4.63
C PRO A 454 -28.60 9.77 3.38
N PRO A 455 -29.06 10.14 2.18
CA PRO A 455 -28.47 9.63 0.95
C PRO A 455 -27.01 10.08 0.83
N PRO A 456 -26.14 9.26 0.18
CA PRO A 456 -24.78 9.66 -0.19
C PRO A 456 -24.75 11.00 -0.93
N GLU A 457 -23.74 11.82 -0.64
CA GLU A 457 -23.56 13.09 -1.34
C GLU A 457 -23.02 12.83 -2.75
N ARG A 458 -23.79 13.18 -3.78
CA ARG A 458 -23.29 13.18 -5.17
C ARG A 458 -22.35 14.36 -5.40
N LEU A 459 -21.14 14.08 -5.88
CA LEU A 459 -20.14 15.09 -6.23
C LEU A 459 -20.42 15.64 -7.61
N GLU A 460 -21.01 16.83 -7.68
CA GLU A 460 -21.23 17.52 -8.96
C GLU A 460 -20.02 18.37 -9.32
N TRP A 461 -19.68 18.35 -10.61
CA TRP A 461 -18.48 18.98 -11.15
C TRP A 461 -18.85 20.19 -12.00
N HIS A 462 -18.19 21.32 -11.72
CA HIS A 462 -18.34 22.53 -12.50
C HIS A 462 -17.27 22.57 -13.60
N VAL A 463 -17.70 22.33 -14.84
CA VAL A 463 -16.79 22.19 -16.00
C VAL A 463 -17.12 23.19 -17.10
N GLU A 464 -17.47 24.41 -16.71
CA GLU A 464 -17.84 25.50 -17.62
C GLU A 464 -16.57 26.14 -18.19
N GLY A 465 -16.18 25.68 -19.38
CA GLY A 465 -15.08 26.28 -20.11
C GLY A 465 -14.81 25.53 -21.42
N PRO A 466 -14.75 26.21 -22.58
CA PRO A 466 -14.54 25.55 -23.86
C PRO A 466 -13.22 24.76 -23.90
N GLN A 467 -12.21 25.22 -23.16
CA GLN A 467 -10.93 24.52 -23.06
C GLN A 467 -11.07 23.18 -22.33
N LEU A 468 -11.69 23.15 -21.15
CA LEU A 468 -11.85 21.91 -20.37
C LEU A 468 -12.78 20.91 -21.07
N GLN A 469 -13.83 21.40 -21.75
CA GLN A 469 -14.70 20.57 -22.58
C GLN A 469 -13.95 19.90 -23.73
N LEU A 470 -13.05 20.63 -24.40
CA LEU A 470 -12.18 20.06 -25.44
C LEU A 470 -11.23 19.00 -24.87
N ARG A 471 -10.78 19.16 -23.61
CA ARG A 471 -9.88 18.20 -22.95
C ARG A 471 -10.52 16.82 -22.79
N PHE A 472 -11.81 16.72 -22.44
CA PHE A 472 -12.48 15.42 -22.35
C PHE A 472 -12.51 14.68 -23.69
N GLY A 473 -12.77 15.38 -24.79
CA GLY A 473 -12.73 14.79 -26.13
C GLY A 473 -11.32 14.35 -26.55
N GLN A 474 -10.29 15.07 -26.10
CA GLN A 474 -8.89 14.70 -26.34
C GLN A 474 -8.45 13.50 -25.49
N ALA A 475 -8.83 13.46 -24.21
CA ALA A 475 -8.58 12.34 -23.31
C ALA A 475 -9.29 11.07 -23.80
N ALA A 476 -10.54 11.18 -24.28
CA ALA A 476 -11.26 10.05 -24.87
C ALA A 476 -10.53 9.45 -26.08
N LYS A 477 -9.99 10.30 -26.97
CA LYS A 477 -9.18 9.83 -28.09
C LYS A 477 -7.87 9.18 -27.64
N SER A 478 -7.18 9.78 -26.68
CA SER A 478 -5.91 9.27 -26.14
C SER A 478 -6.07 7.88 -25.51
N VAL A 479 -7.07 7.73 -24.65
CA VAL A 479 -7.40 6.45 -24.00
C VAL A 479 -7.93 5.43 -25.01
N GLY A 480 -8.71 5.85 -26.02
CA GLY A 480 -9.23 4.97 -27.06
C GLY A 480 -8.22 4.56 -28.15
N GLN A 481 -7.19 5.39 -28.42
CA GLN A 481 -6.14 5.08 -29.40
C GLN A 481 -5.13 4.06 -28.89
N GLY A 482 -5.01 3.86 -27.58
CA GLY A 482 -4.24 2.74 -27.01
C GLY A 482 -4.85 1.35 -27.28
N HIS A 483 -6.08 1.30 -27.80
CA HIS A 483 -6.86 0.06 -28.00
C HIS A 483 -7.07 -0.32 -29.47
N ARG A 484 -6.62 0.52 -30.42
CA ARG A 484 -6.54 0.18 -31.85
C ARG A 484 -5.12 -0.22 -32.20
#